data_AF-A0A5E4R2V5-F1
#
_entry.id   AF-A0A5E4R2V5-F1
#
_cell.length_a   1.000
_cell.length_b   1.000
_cell.length_c   1.000
_cell.angle_alpha   90.00
_cell.angle_beta   90.00
_cell.angle_gamma   90.00
#
_symmetry.space_group_name_H-M   'P 1'
#
loop_
_entity.id
_entity.type
_entity.pdbx_description
1 polymer ?
#
loop_
_entity_poly.entity_id
_entity_poly.type
_entity_poly.pdbx_seq_one_letter_code
_entity_poly.pdbx_strand_id
1 'polypeptide(L)'
;MCHDLLHRAAFRRGLGNSIFVSPKRVATIGSESLQHFATSTLTPARTKHLLLLKLFSYPHPPLQVIRNLHTLVESSGAAAGSKESLALAIAAKAFGSGPVTKWGTDNSPLAKTIGNIGPFAAAGFNVSYSDNGLFGVILTAVKAVGKFLKSPSLSSEAIKAGKCQLKLQVLSEADTGSVLCESLAAQALSAGAVNGQSGFCAIHR
;
A
#
# COMPACT_ATOMS: atom_id res chain seq x y z
N MET A 1 -3.48 0.39 12.69
CA MET A 1 -4.45 1.35 13.29
C MET A 1 -4.39 2.73 12.66
N CYS A 2 -3.22 3.34 12.47
CA CYS A 2 -3.16 4.70 11.93
C CYS A 2 -3.68 4.81 10.49
N HIS A 3 -3.46 3.77 9.66
CA HIS A 3 -4.00 3.68 8.29
C HIS A 3 -5.54 3.61 8.25
N ASP A 4 -6.21 2.84 9.11
CA ASP A 4 -7.68 2.77 9.18
C ASP A 4 -8.32 4.11 9.59
N LEU A 5 -7.76 4.78 10.60
CA LEU A 5 -8.25 6.09 11.05
C LEU A 5 -8.15 7.13 9.94
N LEU A 6 -7.09 7.01 9.14
CA LEU A 6 -6.82 7.87 8.01
C LEU A 6 -7.74 7.58 6.84
N HIS A 7 -7.99 6.32 6.49
CA HIS A 7 -8.98 5.94 5.48
C HIS A 7 -10.37 6.45 5.84
N ARG A 8 -10.73 6.41 7.13
CA ARG A 8 -11.98 6.98 7.64
C ARG A 8 -12.02 8.51 7.61
N ALA A 9 -10.87 9.18 7.72
CA ALA A 9 -10.78 10.62 7.60
C ALA A 9 -10.84 11.08 6.12
N ALA A 10 -10.16 10.36 5.24
CA ALA A 10 -10.13 10.61 3.80
C ALA A 10 -11.46 10.29 3.13
N PHE A 11 -12.09 9.17 3.50
CA PHE A 11 -13.37 8.72 2.94
C PHE A 11 -14.47 8.72 4.00
N ARG A 12 -15.49 9.56 3.79
CA ARG A 12 -16.63 9.65 4.73
C ARG A 12 -17.58 8.45 4.65
N ARG A 13 -17.59 7.72 3.53
CA ARG A 13 -18.49 6.57 3.26
C ARG A 13 -17.77 5.53 2.40
N GLY A 14 -18.23 4.28 2.41
CA GLY A 14 -17.65 3.19 1.61
C GLY A 14 -16.28 2.79 2.13
N LEU A 15 -15.22 3.29 1.49
CA LEU A 15 -13.80 3.01 1.78
C LEU A 15 -13.34 3.45 3.18
N GLY A 16 -14.10 4.32 3.85
CA GLY A 16 -13.82 4.73 5.23
C GLY A 16 -14.26 3.74 6.30
N ASN A 17 -14.93 2.65 5.91
CA ASN A 17 -15.27 1.56 6.81
C ASN A 17 -14.02 0.74 7.11
N SER A 18 -13.67 0.60 8.39
CA SER A 18 -12.53 -0.23 8.79
C SER A 18 -12.78 -1.70 8.48
N ILE A 19 -11.74 -2.37 8.01
CA ILE A 19 -11.71 -3.83 7.84
C ILE A 19 -11.76 -4.56 9.19
N PHE A 20 -11.44 -3.87 10.28
CA PHE A 20 -11.49 -4.41 11.63
C PHE A 20 -12.88 -4.20 12.23
N VAL A 21 -13.48 -5.30 12.64
CA VAL A 21 -14.75 -5.30 13.36
C VAL A 21 -14.55 -4.78 14.78
N SER A 22 -15.36 -3.82 15.20
CA SER A 22 -15.32 -3.33 16.59
C SER A 22 -15.69 -4.48 17.55
N PRO A 23 -15.02 -4.65 18.71
CA PRO A 23 -15.26 -5.79 19.61
C PRO A 23 -16.73 -5.98 19.99
N LYS A 24 -17.48 -4.88 20.14
CA LYS A 24 -18.92 -4.88 20.46
C LYS A 24 -19.81 -5.46 19.36
N ARG A 25 -19.34 -5.44 18.10
CA ARG A 25 -20.10 -5.88 16.92
C ARG A 25 -19.83 -7.35 16.60
N VAL A 26 -18.69 -7.91 17.02
CA VAL A 26 -18.36 -9.33 16.84
C VAL A 26 -19.40 -10.23 17.50
N ALA A 27 -19.84 -9.87 18.71
CA ALA A 27 -20.81 -10.64 19.47
C ALA A 27 -22.23 -10.65 18.87
N THR A 28 -22.54 -9.74 17.93
CA THR A 28 -23.89 -9.57 17.37
C THR A 28 -24.02 -10.19 15.97
N ILE A 29 -22.95 -10.71 15.38
CA ILE A 29 -22.99 -11.30 14.04
C ILE A 29 -23.49 -12.75 14.15
N GLY A 30 -24.73 -12.98 13.71
CA GLY A 30 -25.33 -14.32 13.63
C GLY A 30 -24.94 -15.09 12.36
N SER A 31 -25.14 -16.41 12.38
CA SER A 31 -24.84 -17.30 11.25
C SER A 31 -25.68 -16.99 10.01
N GLU A 32 -26.94 -16.59 10.17
CA GLU A 32 -27.86 -16.24 9.08
C GLU A 32 -27.36 -14.99 8.32
N SER A 33 -26.91 -13.96 9.02
CA SER A 33 -26.35 -12.75 8.39
C SER A 33 -25.08 -13.05 7.59
N LEU A 34 -24.25 -13.99 8.06
CA LEU A 34 -23.07 -14.45 7.33
C LEU A 34 -23.43 -15.24 6.08
N GLN A 35 -24.42 -16.13 6.17
CA GLN A 35 -24.90 -16.90 5.02
C GLN A 35 -25.47 -15.98 3.94
N HIS A 36 -26.32 -15.02 4.34
CA HIS A 36 -26.85 -14.02 3.41
C HIS A 36 -25.74 -13.20 2.73
N PHE A 37 -24.74 -12.76 3.50
CA PHE A 37 -23.58 -12.03 2.96
C PHE A 37 -22.74 -12.89 2.01
N ALA A 38 -22.54 -14.17 2.32
CA ALA A 38 -21.81 -15.11 1.48
C ALA A 38 -22.53 -15.30 0.14
N THR A 39 -23.83 -15.58 0.17
CA THR A 39 -24.64 -15.78 -1.05
C THR A 39 -24.72 -14.53 -1.91
N SER A 40 -24.81 -13.34 -1.30
CA SER A 40 -24.87 -12.08 -2.06
C SER A 40 -23.53 -11.66 -2.68
N THR A 41 -22.42 -12.03 -2.04
CA THR A 41 -21.09 -11.52 -2.41
C THR A 41 -20.29 -12.51 -3.25
N LEU A 42 -20.39 -13.81 -2.96
CA LEU A 42 -19.67 -14.89 -3.65
C LEU A 42 -20.38 -15.34 -4.93
N THR A 43 -20.75 -14.39 -5.80
CA THR A 43 -21.37 -14.72 -7.09
C THR A 43 -20.29 -15.07 -8.14
N PRO A 44 -20.55 -16.02 -9.06
CA PRO A 44 -19.57 -16.39 -10.10
C PRO A 44 -19.08 -15.21 -10.95
N ALA A 45 -19.88 -14.15 -11.09
CA ALA A 45 -19.49 -12.94 -11.80
C ALA A 45 -18.39 -12.13 -11.09
N ARG A 46 -18.30 -12.23 -9.75
CA ARG A 46 -17.28 -11.55 -8.93
C ARG A 46 -16.13 -12.47 -8.57
N THR A 47 -16.37 -13.78 -8.56
CA THR A 47 -15.35 -14.80 -8.33
C THR A 47 -14.69 -15.19 -9.65
N LYS A 48 -13.66 -14.45 -10.07
CA LYS A 48 -12.79 -14.92 -11.16
C LYS A 48 -12.04 -16.16 -10.67
N HIS A 49 -12.28 -17.29 -11.34
CA HIS A 49 -11.76 -18.60 -10.97
C HIS A 49 -10.24 -18.65 -11.13
N LEU A 50 -9.50 -18.17 -10.12
CA LEU A 50 -8.14 -18.62 -9.86
C LEU A 50 -8.23 -19.65 -8.73
N LEU A 51 -8.73 -20.83 -9.09
CA LEU A 51 -8.74 -21.99 -8.22
C LEU A 51 -7.34 -22.59 -8.20
N LEU A 52 -6.60 -22.34 -7.12
CA LEU A 52 -5.77 -23.31 -6.39
C LEU A 52 -4.71 -22.57 -5.57
N LEU A 53 -4.57 -23.03 -4.32
CA LEU A 53 -3.51 -22.73 -3.35
C LEU A 53 -3.65 -21.43 -2.54
N LYS A 54 -4.53 -21.46 -1.54
CA LYS A 54 -4.21 -20.92 -0.21
C LYS A 54 -4.97 -21.69 0.89
N LEU A 55 -4.61 -22.97 1.07
CA LEU A 55 -4.68 -23.65 2.36
C LEU A 55 -3.27 -23.65 2.94
N PHE A 56 -2.74 -22.47 3.28
CA PHE A 56 -1.55 -22.40 4.14
C PHE A 56 -1.72 -21.24 5.10
N SER A 57 -1.99 -21.63 6.35
CA SER A 57 -1.89 -20.81 7.53
C SER A 57 -0.46 -20.29 7.64
N TYR A 58 -0.27 -18.97 7.53
CA TYR A 58 1.00 -18.35 7.88
C TYR A 58 0.94 -17.92 9.36
N PRO A 59 1.85 -18.41 10.21
CA PRO A 59 2.01 -17.87 11.55
C PRO A 59 2.49 -16.43 11.43
N HIS A 60 1.63 -15.49 11.80
CA HIS A 60 1.98 -14.08 11.93
C HIS A 60 3.05 -13.91 13.03
N PRO A 61 4.20 -13.27 12.77
CA PRO A 61 5.04 -12.81 13.86
C PRO A 61 4.28 -11.76 14.68
N PRO A 62 4.45 -11.72 16.02
CA PRO A 62 3.79 -10.72 16.83
C PRO A 62 4.24 -9.33 16.37
N LEU A 63 3.27 -8.54 15.91
CA LEU A 63 3.44 -7.11 15.68
C LEU A 63 3.89 -6.50 17.00
N GLN A 64 5.18 -6.15 17.11
CA GLN A 64 5.65 -5.34 18.22
C GLN A 64 4.92 -4.01 18.15
N VAL A 65 4.05 -3.76 19.13
CA VAL A 65 3.31 -2.51 19.29
C VAL A 65 4.32 -1.45 19.72
N ILE A 66 5.01 -0.87 18.75
CA ILE A 66 5.76 0.36 18.98
C ILE A 66 4.70 1.46 19.09
N ARG A 67 4.46 1.92 20.33
CA ARG A 67 3.55 3.03 20.66
C ARG A 67 4.16 4.37 20.23
N ASN A 68 4.53 4.50 18.97
CA ASN A 68 5.00 5.76 18.41
C ASN A 68 3.83 6.52 17.82
N LEU A 69 3.83 7.83 17.97
CA LEU A 69 2.87 8.72 17.34
C LEU A 69 3.12 8.70 15.82
N HIS A 70 2.38 7.88 15.09
CA HIS A 70 2.44 7.88 13.63
C HIS A 70 1.57 9.02 13.11
N THR A 71 2.21 10.02 12.55
CA THR A 71 1.55 11.04 11.74
C THR A 71 1.52 10.61 10.29
N LEU A 72 0.40 10.85 9.65
CA LEU A 72 0.16 10.53 8.27
C LEU A 72 -0.25 11.81 7.57
N VAL A 73 0.41 12.10 6.45
CA VAL A 73 0.05 13.23 5.60
C VAL A 73 -0.33 12.66 4.25
N GLU A 74 -1.56 12.95 3.84
CA GLU A 74 -2.16 12.41 2.63
C GLU A 74 -2.66 13.52 1.71
N SER A 75 -2.68 13.15 0.43
CA SER A 75 -3.30 13.86 -0.66
C SER A 75 -4.13 12.88 -1.49
N SER A 76 -5.12 13.39 -2.24
CA SER A 76 -5.90 12.58 -3.16
C SER A 76 -4.98 11.92 -4.18
N GLY A 77 -5.01 10.59 -4.23
CA GLY A 77 -4.28 9.78 -5.21
C GLY A 77 -5.07 9.61 -6.49
N ALA A 78 -4.67 8.62 -7.30
CA ALA A 78 -5.30 8.31 -8.58
C ALA A 78 -5.88 6.89 -8.60
N ALA A 79 -6.86 6.66 -9.47
CA ALA A 79 -7.48 5.36 -9.65
C ALA A 79 -6.49 4.33 -10.22
N ALA A 80 -6.66 3.06 -9.83
CA ALA A 80 -5.85 1.94 -10.29
C ALA A 80 -5.94 1.79 -11.82
N GLY A 81 -4.79 1.55 -12.47
CA GLY A 81 -4.70 1.42 -13.93
C GLY A 81 -4.49 2.73 -14.70
N SER A 82 -4.58 3.89 -14.03
CA SER A 82 -4.27 5.20 -14.62
C SER A 82 -2.74 5.43 -14.75
N LYS A 83 -2.32 6.28 -15.70
CA LYS A 83 -0.90 6.66 -15.85
C LYS A 83 -0.42 7.46 -14.63
N GLU A 84 -1.33 8.23 -14.06
CA GLU A 84 -1.15 9.02 -12.85
C GLU A 84 -0.85 8.12 -11.65
N SER A 85 -1.56 6.99 -11.50
CA SER A 85 -1.29 6.03 -10.44
C SER A 85 0.12 5.43 -10.52
N LEU A 86 0.64 5.21 -11.73
CA LEU A 86 2.02 4.74 -11.91
C LEU A 86 3.04 5.83 -11.57
N ALA A 87 2.78 7.08 -11.97
CA ALA A 87 3.61 8.22 -11.61
C ALA A 87 3.67 8.43 -10.09
N LEU A 88 2.53 8.30 -9.40
CA LEU A 88 2.44 8.38 -7.94
C LEU A 88 3.12 7.18 -7.26
N ALA A 89 3.03 5.96 -7.82
CA ALA A 89 3.78 4.81 -7.30
C ALA A 89 5.29 5.03 -7.40
N ILE A 90 5.79 5.57 -8.51
CA ILE A 90 7.20 5.94 -8.67
C ILE A 90 7.57 7.04 -7.67
N ALA A 91 6.72 8.06 -7.50
CA ALA A 91 6.95 9.12 -6.54
C ALA A 91 7.01 8.61 -5.09
N ALA A 92 6.17 7.66 -4.71
CA ALA A 92 6.18 7.03 -3.38
C ALA A 92 7.52 6.32 -3.12
N LYS A 93 8.01 5.53 -4.09
CA LYS A 93 9.32 4.88 -3.99
C LYS A 93 10.48 5.87 -4.03
N ALA A 94 10.35 6.96 -4.80
CA ALA A 94 11.33 8.04 -4.84
C ALA A 94 11.42 8.81 -3.52
N PHE A 95 10.30 9.00 -2.82
CA PHE A 95 10.27 9.54 -1.46
C PHE A 95 10.97 8.62 -0.46
N GLY A 96 10.86 7.31 -0.63
CA GLY A 96 11.61 6.30 0.13
C GLY A 96 10.69 5.28 0.80
N SER A 97 11.22 4.10 1.08
CA SER A 97 10.47 2.99 1.69
C SER A 97 10.64 2.91 3.22
N GLY A 98 11.50 3.75 3.80
CA GLY A 98 11.81 3.74 5.22
C GLY A 98 12.88 2.69 5.58
N PRO A 99 13.63 2.90 6.67
CA PRO A 99 14.72 2.02 7.05
C PRO A 99 14.19 0.62 7.42
N VAL A 100 14.81 -0.41 6.83
CA VAL A 100 14.45 -1.82 7.08
C VAL A 100 15.17 -2.42 8.29
N THR A 101 16.18 -1.71 8.82
CA THR A 101 16.89 -2.07 10.05
C THR A 101 16.70 -0.99 11.11
N LYS A 102 16.68 -1.42 12.37
CA LYS A 102 16.66 -0.51 13.52
C LYS A 102 17.91 0.37 13.46
N TRP A 103 17.74 1.69 13.44
CA TRP A 103 18.81 2.69 13.26
C TRP A 103 19.42 2.76 11.86
N GLY A 104 18.82 2.08 10.88
CA GLY A 104 19.17 2.25 9.48
C GLY A 104 18.76 3.63 8.96
N THR A 105 19.40 4.06 7.88
CA THR A 105 19.02 5.28 7.14
C THR A 105 18.99 4.94 5.65
N ASP A 106 17.92 5.32 4.97
CA ASP A 106 17.84 5.17 3.52
C ASP A 106 18.52 6.34 2.80
N ASN A 107 18.89 6.16 1.54
CA ASN A 107 19.43 7.25 0.71
C ASN A 107 18.34 8.10 0.03
N SER A 108 17.10 8.06 0.52
CA SER A 108 15.98 8.80 -0.08
C SER A 108 15.97 10.28 0.34
N PRO A 109 15.34 11.17 -0.45
CA PRO A 109 15.18 12.58 -0.08
C PRO A 109 14.48 12.78 1.27
N LEU A 110 13.49 11.93 1.60
CA LEU A 110 12.86 11.95 2.94
C LEU A 110 13.84 11.56 4.04
N ALA A 111 14.60 10.49 3.85
CA ALA A 111 15.55 10.04 4.86
C ALA A 111 16.69 11.05 5.08
N LYS A 112 17.15 11.74 4.02
CA LYS A 112 18.15 12.82 4.12
C LYS A 112 17.63 14.05 4.87
N THR A 113 16.37 14.41 4.66
CA THR A 113 15.78 15.58 5.35
C THR A 113 15.43 15.31 6.80
N ILE A 114 15.09 14.05 7.12
CA ILE A 114 14.88 13.63 8.51
C ILE A 114 16.23 13.46 9.20
N GLY A 115 17.24 12.88 8.56
CA GLY A 115 18.52 12.55 9.18
C GLY A 115 18.42 11.33 10.12
N ASN A 116 19.55 10.84 10.63
CA ASN A 116 19.60 9.70 11.55
C ASN A 116 19.24 10.12 12.99
N ILE A 117 18.07 10.73 13.16
CA ILE A 117 17.54 11.10 14.47
C ILE A 117 16.65 9.95 14.94
N GLY A 118 17.11 9.14 15.89
CA GLY A 118 16.20 8.30 16.68
C GLY A 118 15.55 7.10 15.98
N PRO A 119 14.58 6.43 16.64
CA PRO A 119 13.77 5.35 16.08
C PRO A 119 12.66 5.92 15.17
N PHE A 120 12.99 6.90 14.32
CA PHE A 120 12.04 7.56 13.44
C PHE A 120 12.20 7.05 12.02
N ALA A 121 11.08 6.81 11.37
CA ALA A 121 11.01 6.34 9.99
C ALA A 121 10.02 7.21 9.25
N ALA A 122 10.32 7.49 7.98
CA ALA A 122 9.33 7.99 7.05
C ALA A 122 9.36 7.17 5.77
N ALA A 123 8.18 6.87 5.26
CA ALA A 123 7.99 6.14 4.02
C ALA A 123 6.89 6.79 3.19
N GLY A 124 7.13 6.93 1.89
CA GLY A 124 6.11 7.28 0.93
C GLY A 124 5.21 6.07 0.66
N PHE A 125 3.92 6.30 0.51
CA PHE A 125 2.96 5.27 0.16
C PHE A 125 2.02 5.75 -0.94
N ASN A 126 1.54 4.79 -1.72
CA ASN A 126 0.51 4.98 -2.73
C ASN A 126 -0.47 3.82 -2.63
N VAL A 127 -1.75 4.12 -2.48
CA VAL A 127 -2.84 3.14 -2.44
C VAL A 127 -3.86 3.54 -3.50
N SER A 128 -4.01 2.73 -4.53
CA SER A 128 -4.92 3.02 -5.64
C SER A 128 -6.09 2.03 -5.62
N TYR A 129 -7.31 2.54 -5.54
CA TYR A 129 -8.58 1.82 -5.68
C TYR A 129 -9.15 2.00 -7.09
N SER A 130 -10.22 1.28 -7.43
CA SER A 130 -10.83 1.32 -8.77
C SER A 130 -11.33 2.70 -9.19
N ASP A 131 -11.73 3.54 -8.22
CA ASP A 131 -12.40 4.82 -8.42
C ASP A 131 -11.62 6.02 -7.86
N ASN A 132 -10.74 5.81 -6.88
CA ASN A 132 -9.91 6.86 -6.28
C ASN A 132 -8.60 6.27 -5.72
N GLY A 133 -7.72 7.09 -5.15
CA GLY A 133 -6.54 6.62 -4.43
C GLY A 133 -6.13 7.55 -3.30
N LEU A 134 -5.12 7.14 -2.53
CA LEU A 134 -4.44 7.93 -1.51
C LEU A 134 -2.96 7.90 -1.78
N PHE A 135 -2.34 9.07 -1.68
CA PHE A 135 -0.91 9.23 -1.84
C PHE A 135 -0.37 10.10 -0.72
N GLY A 136 0.72 9.68 -0.09
CA GLY A 136 1.20 10.37 1.08
C GLY A 136 2.51 9.86 1.66
N VAL A 137 2.81 10.35 2.86
CA VAL A 137 3.96 9.93 3.65
C VAL A 137 3.49 9.53 5.04
N ILE A 138 3.96 8.37 5.49
CA ILE A 138 3.82 7.91 6.88
C ILE A 138 5.09 8.32 7.62
N LEU A 139 4.97 8.96 8.78
CA LEU A 139 6.11 9.37 9.60
C LEU A 139 5.85 9.21 11.09
N THR A 140 6.87 8.82 11.84
CA THR A 140 6.81 8.71 13.31
C THR A 140 7.29 9.97 14.06
N ALA A 141 7.67 11.05 13.35
CA ALA A 141 8.09 12.33 13.96
C ALA A 141 7.69 13.56 13.14
N VAL A 142 6.92 14.47 13.75
CA VAL A 142 6.18 15.55 13.07
C VAL A 142 7.03 16.79 12.73
N LYS A 143 8.16 16.99 13.42
CA LYS A 143 8.87 18.29 13.40
C LYS A 143 9.82 18.47 12.20
N ALA A 144 10.35 17.40 11.60
CA ALA A 144 11.35 17.50 10.53
C ALA A 144 10.75 17.54 9.11
N VAL A 145 9.60 16.88 8.89
CA VAL A 145 9.07 16.62 7.54
C VAL A 145 8.24 17.78 6.97
N GLY A 146 7.76 18.70 7.81
CA GLY A 146 6.95 19.84 7.37
C GLY A 146 7.65 20.79 6.38
N LYS A 147 8.98 20.80 6.33
CA LYS A 147 9.76 21.54 5.32
C LYS A 147 9.80 20.80 3.97
N PHE A 148 9.95 19.48 3.99
CA PHE A 148 9.96 18.66 2.77
C PHE A 148 8.58 18.61 2.10
N LEU A 149 7.49 18.58 2.87
CA LEU A 149 6.13 18.56 2.33
C LEU A 149 5.72 19.87 1.64
N LYS A 150 6.32 21.01 2.03
CA LYS A 150 6.06 22.32 1.40
C LYS A 150 6.73 22.46 0.04
N SER A 151 7.84 21.77 -0.18
CA SER A 151 8.58 21.76 -1.44
C SER A 151 9.22 20.38 -1.63
N PRO A 152 8.48 19.39 -2.14
CA PRO A 152 9.02 18.06 -2.38
C PRO A 152 10.04 18.13 -3.53
N SER A 153 11.32 18.25 -3.20
CA SER A 153 12.39 18.27 -4.19
C SER A 153 12.71 16.85 -4.64
N LEU A 154 12.13 16.43 -5.76
CA LEU A 154 12.47 15.18 -6.43
C LEU A 154 13.56 15.45 -7.47
N SER A 155 14.77 14.98 -7.21
CA SER A 155 15.85 15.03 -8.21
C SER A 155 15.66 13.96 -9.30
N SER A 156 16.28 14.16 -10.46
CA SER A 156 16.32 13.16 -11.55
C SER A 156 16.84 11.81 -11.06
N GLU A 157 17.80 11.82 -10.14
CA GLU A 157 18.38 10.62 -9.54
C GLU A 157 17.37 9.93 -8.62
N ALA A 158 16.61 10.68 -7.83
CA ALA A 158 15.57 10.12 -6.97
C ALA A 158 14.45 9.46 -7.79
N ILE A 159 14.06 10.06 -8.93
CA ILE A 159 13.07 9.48 -9.85
C ILE A 159 13.61 8.21 -10.51
N LYS A 160 14.88 8.21 -10.95
CA LYS A 160 15.54 7.02 -11.51
C LYS A 160 15.63 5.91 -10.47
N ALA A 161 16.02 6.22 -9.24
CA ALA A 161 16.07 5.27 -8.13
C ALA A 161 14.66 4.73 -7.81
N GLY A 162 13.65 5.59 -7.76
CA GLY A 162 12.25 5.19 -7.53
C GLY A 162 11.73 4.23 -8.60
N LYS A 163 12.06 4.46 -9.88
CA LYS A 163 11.74 3.55 -10.99
C LYS A 163 12.43 2.20 -10.82
N CYS A 164 13.72 2.19 -10.48
CA CYS A 164 14.45 0.95 -10.22
C CYS A 164 13.88 0.19 -9.02
N GLN A 165 13.53 0.88 -7.94
CA GLN A 165 12.93 0.26 -6.75
C GLN A 165 11.52 -0.28 -7.01
N LEU A 166 10.71 0.40 -7.82
CA LEU A 166 9.39 -0.11 -8.21
C LEU A 166 9.52 -1.36 -9.08
N LYS A 167 10.44 -1.36 -10.04
CA LYS A 167 10.75 -2.55 -10.86
C LYS A 167 11.25 -3.69 -10.00
N LEU A 168 12.18 -3.42 -9.08
CA LEU A 168 12.69 -4.42 -8.16
C LEU A 168 11.57 -5.02 -7.32
N GLN A 169 10.67 -4.20 -6.77
CA GLN A 169 9.54 -4.70 -6.00
C GLN A 169 8.66 -5.66 -6.83
N VAL A 170 8.27 -5.27 -8.05
CA VAL A 170 7.44 -6.12 -8.92
C VAL A 170 8.16 -7.41 -9.33
N LEU A 171 9.48 -7.37 -9.56
CA LEU A 171 10.27 -8.55 -9.89
C LEU A 171 10.49 -9.46 -8.68
N SER A 172 10.72 -8.91 -7.49
CA SER A 172 10.84 -9.69 -6.26
C SER A 172 9.51 -10.36 -5.87
N GLU A 173 8.38 -9.73 -6.16
CA GLU A 173 7.05 -10.34 -6.02
C GLU A 173 6.86 -11.54 -6.97
N ALA A 174 7.54 -11.54 -8.12
CA ALA A 174 7.52 -12.64 -9.08
C ALA A 174 8.38 -13.85 -8.67
N ASP A 175 9.43 -13.65 -7.88
CA ASP A 175 10.31 -14.73 -7.43
C ASP A 175 9.58 -15.72 -6.50
N THR A 176 8.51 -15.27 -5.83
CA THR A 176 7.70 -16.10 -4.94
C THR A 176 6.36 -16.47 -5.60
N GLY A 177 6.16 -17.75 -5.89
CA GLY A 177 4.96 -18.23 -6.59
C GLY A 177 3.62 -17.83 -5.95
N SER A 178 3.55 -17.73 -4.62
CA SER A 178 2.32 -17.31 -3.92
C SER A 178 1.98 -15.83 -4.12
N VAL A 179 2.99 -14.97 -4.14
CA VAL A 179 2.83 -13.52 -4.37
C VAL A 179 2.59 -13.23 -5.85
N LEU A 180 3.19 -14.02 -6.74
CA LEU A 180 2.90 -13.99 -8.18
C LEU A 180 1.43 -14.35 -8.47
N CYS A 181 0.90 -15.43 -7.87
CA CYS A 181 -0.51 -15.79 -8.02
C CYS A 181 -1.45 -14.71 -7.47
N GLU A 182 -1.08 -14.08 -6.36
CA GLU A 182 -1.86 -13.00 -5.75
C GLU A 182 -1.87 -11.73 -6.63
N SER A 183 -0.73 -11.32 -7.17
CA SER A 183 -0.64 -10.18 -8.08
C SER A 183 -1.38 -10.43 -9.40
N LEU A 184 -1.30 -11.65 -9.93
CA LEU A 184 -2.04 -12.10 -11.10
C LEU A 184 -3.56 -12.03 -10.87
N ALA A 185 -4.02 -12.54 -9.73
CA ALA A 185 -5.42 -12.50 -9.33
C ALA A 185 -5.92 -11.06 -9.16
N ALA A 186 -5.12 -10.21 -8.49
CA ALA A 186 -5.46 -8.81 -8.27
C ALA A 186 -5.57 -8.02 -9.59
N GLN A 187 -4.68 -8.27 -10.55
CA GLN A 187 -4.74 -7.68 -11.89
C GLN A 187 -5.96 -8.18 -12.67
N ALA A 188 -6.20 -9.50 -12.66
CA ALA A 188 -7.36 -10.08 -13.31
C ALA A 188 -8.66 -9.50 -12.75
N LEU A 189 -8.76 -9.29 -11.44
CA LEU A 189 -9.92 -8.68 -10.81
C LEU A 189 -10.08 -7.20 -11.17
N SER A 190 -8.99 -6.42 -11.10
CA SER A 190 -9.04 -4.96 -11.21
C SER A 190 -9.06 -4.46 -12.66
N ALA A 191 -8.24 -5.04 -13.53
CA ALA A 191 -8.06 -4.60 -14.91
C ALA A 191 -8.77 -5.51 -15.92
N GLY A 192 -9.26 -6.69 -15.50
CA GLY A 192 -9.85 -7.66 -16.42
C GLY A 192 -8.85 -8.39 -17.33
N ALA A 193 -7.59 -7.97 -17.31
CA ALA A 193 -6.48 -8.52 -18.06
C ALA A 193 -5.27 -8.69 -17.15
N VAL A 194 -4.36 -9.57 -17.55
CA VAL A 194 -3.11 -9.84 -16.88
C VAL A 194 -2.00 -9.23 -17.69
N ASN A 195 -1.19 -8.38 -17.06
CA ASN A 195 0.03 -7.88 -17.68
C ASN A 195 1.18 -8.82 -17.32
N GLY A 196 1.79 -9.42 -18.34
CA GLY A 196 3.04 -10.16 -18.16
C GLY A 196 4.13 -9.26 -17.60
N GLN A 197 5.09 -9.83 -16.88
CA GLN A 197 6.23 -9.11 -16.27
C GLN A 197 7.01 -8.27 -17.28
N SER A 198 7.05 -8.70 -18.55
CA SER A 198 7.63 -7.97 -19.67
C SER A 198 6.93 -6.63 -19.96
N GLY A 199 5.61 -6.55 -19.80
CA GLY A 199 4.82 -5.34 -19.99
C GLY A 199 5.14 -4.26 -18.94
N PHE A 200 5.44 -4.67 -17.70
CA PHE A 200 5.84 -3.74 -16.64
C PHE A 200 7.25 -3.18 -16.86
N CYS A 201 8.16 -4.00 -17.41
CA CYS A 201 9.51 -3.55 -17.76
C CYS A 201 9.50 -2.60 -18.98
N ALA A 202 8.51 -2.73 -19.86
CA ALA A 202 8.29 -1.91 -21.05
C ALA A 202 7.71 -0.51 -20.80
N ILE A 203 7.31 -0.17 -19.55
CA ILE A 203 6.86 1.18 -19.16
C ILE A 203 8.00 2.23 -19.23
N HIS A 204 9.16 1.84 -19.76
CA HIS A 204 10.30 2.72 -20.03
C HIS A 204 11.08 2.25 -21.26
N ARG A 205 10.51 2.44 -22.46
CA ARG A 205 11.28 2.88 -23.62
C ARG A 205 10.74 4.23 -24.06
#